data_AF-A0A401KME5-F1
#
_entry.id   AF-A0A401KME5-F1
#
_cell.length_a   1.000
_cell.length_b   1.000
_cell.length_c   1.000
_cell.angle_alpha   90.00
_cell.angle_beta   90.00
_cell.angle_gamma   90.00
#
_symmetry.space_group_name_H-M   'P 1'
#
loop_
_entity.id
_entity.type
_entity.pdbx_description
1 polymer ?
#
loop_
_entity_poly.entity_id
_entity_poly.type
_entity_poly.pdbx_seq_one_letter_code
_entity_poly.pdbx_strand_id
1 'polypeptide(L)'
;MEGFRRRFESALRLRRDYDMPNHISTTIRDYIANDLKETVPLCEDEMPKDSVSPNDLMIILTHLWCRDFKEYRGKYPDRSRVQLSASLLLYCFTSARTGEVHESTARRELSRKKTSLSTSHGGDDGDLEARVLAACYKHFILTIEWVDGIKMLVLTYSRVYVKGYWKKKKWQLPIHGFYEIYKTEIPLFFNLLTFFLPMACADRAFMDYTSVGEIMDAAENMQGDNDEKIIAKLEFRPEMEDIPIFRPYDEQAVEDSTGRSRGADSFGKELAELGHRAGYTENITGRACRRWALMEADKSHSETARMKFAGHVNKGTFGRSYAHPLSEVDGPATYLGIPGRHEHIQNRRSMGIHRHPQLWQSLPAKAEFEFQERPDIIELDRQMQCLTDELSKLQGPISKKEVQLGQHRIYNEKQRLYIQELRTLQRTQRRTSVIQPTATYEQTLFYYTRKVMPERDLLAQLLPRNDFLRSPTGRAALEALEAICAGRTASTYGAGMQSVNGECLCGRLLTAVVIILTAVGPICMTVMRSTFANGALRILHSAVSLVVAGSQSLKSGHRIANTTWKGPMNCSAVTL
;
A
#
# COMPACT_ATOMS: atom_id res chain seq x y z
N MET A 1 22.61 15.37 -5.07
CA MET A 1 23.16 16.59 -4.42
C MET A 1 22.22 17.23 -3.40
N GLU A 2 21.13 17.89 -3.81
CA GLU A 2 20.21 18.58 -2.87
C GLU A 2 19.60 17.68 -1.78
N GLY A 3 19.32 16.41 -2.10
CA GLY A 3 18.87 15.43 -1.10
C GLY A 3 19.92 15.07 -0.06
N PHE A 4 21.21 15.04 -0.45
CA PHE A 4 22.32 14.79 0.46
C PHE A 4 22.50 15.95 1.43
N ARG A 5 22.54 17.20 0.91
CA ARG A 5 22.58 18.42 1.73
C ARG A 5 21.50 18.42 2.82
N ARG A 6 20.25 18.18 2.45
CA ARG A 6 19.14 18.15 3.42
C ARG A 6 19.30 17.07 4.48
N ARG A 7 19.73 15.86 4.11
CA ARG A 7 19.99 14.79 5.08
C ARG A 7 21.13 15.17 6.02
N PHE A 8 22.18 15.79 5.51
CA PHE A 8 23.31 16.27 6.29
C PHE A 8 22.86 17.34 7.31
N GLU A 9 22.11 18.34 6.88
CA GLU A 9 21.53 19.37 7.75
C GLU A 9 20.61 18.79 8.81
N SER A 10 19.69 17.89 8.41
CA SER A 10 18.81 17.19 9.37
C SER A 10 19.61 16.36 10.38
N ALA A 11 20.69 15.69 9.95
CA ALA A 11 21.54 14.92 10.84
C ALA A 11 22.35 15.80 11.80
N LEU A 12 22.86 16.94 11.34
CA LEU A 12 23.54 17.92 12.19
C LEU A 12 22.60 18.49 13.25
N ARG A 13 21.39 18.88 12.85
CA ARG A 13 20.37 19.34 13.80
C ARG A 13 20.01 18.25 14.80
N LEU A 14 19.79 17.02 14.35
CA LEU A 14 19.41 15.93 15.25
C LEU A 14 20.54 15.53 16.21
N ARG A 15 21.80 15.53 15.76
CA ARG A 15 22.94 15.03 16.54
C ARG A 15 23.64 16.10 17.35
N ARG A 16 23.54 17.37 16.95
CA ARG A 16 24.31 18.48 17.52
C ARG A 16 23.46 19.71 17.83
N ASP A 17 22.14 19.62 17.66
CA ASP A 17 21.19 20.73 17.83
C ASP A 17 21.60 22.00 17.05
N TYR A 18 22.30 21.81 15.93
CA TYR A 18 22.80 22.90 15.12
C TYR A 18 21.81 23.25 14.02
N ASP A 19 21.17 24.42 14.11
CA ASP A 19 20.35 24.97 13.04
C ASP A 19 21.23 25.73 12.05
N MET A 20 21.37 25.16 10.84
CA MET A 20 22.35 25.65 9.87
C MET A 20 21.89 26.95 9.20
N PRO A 21 22.67 28.04 9.30
CA PRO A 21 22.36 29.29 8.62
C PRO A 21 22.27 29.13 7.09
N ASN A 22 21.36 29.87 6.44
CA ASN A 22 21.12 29.79 4.99
C ASN A 22 22.37 30.02 4.14
N HIS A 23 23.27 30.90 4.57
CA HIS A 23 24.51 31.18 3.84
C HIS A 23 25.47 29.97 3.90
N ILE A 24 25.65 29.36 5.08
CA ILE A 24 26.44 28.13 5.25
C ILE A 24 25.83 26.97 4.47
N SER A 25 24.51 26.84 4.52
CA SER A 25 23.75 25.85 3.76
C SER A 25 23.99 25.97 2.24
N THR A 26 24.05 27.21 1.74
CA THR A 26 24.36 27.52 0.35
C THR A 26 25.81 27.16 0.01
N THR A 27 26.77 27.55 0.85
CA THR A 27 28.18 27.18 0.69
C THR A 27 28.37 25.67 0.68
N ILE A 28 27.71 24.95 1.58
CA ILE A 28 27.77 23.48 1.64
C ILE A 28 27.16 22.85 0.40
N ARG A 29 26.07 23.40 -0.14
CA ARG A 29 25.50 22.91 -1.41
C ARG A 29 26.53 23.00 -2.53
N ASP A 30 27.22 24.12 -2.62
CA ASP A 30 28.17 24.39 -3.70
C ASP A 30 29.45 23.57 -3.51
N TYR A 31 29.93 23.43 -2.26
CA TYR A 31 31.00 22.49 -1.88
C TYR A 31 30.62 21.04 -2.21
N ILE A 32 29.39 20.61 -1.92
CA ILE A 32 28.89 19.27 -2.28
C ILE A 32 28.93 19.10 -3.80
N ALA A 33 28.44 20.09 -4.56
CA ALA A 33 28.35 20.05 -6.01
C ALA A 33 29.71 19.99 -6.70
N ASN A 34 30.74 20.60 -6.11
CA ASN A 34 32.07 20.75 -6.69
C ASN A 34 33.09 19.89 -5.93
N ASP A 35 33.63 20.40 -4.83
CA ASP A 35 34.83 19.86 -4.18
C ASP A 35 34.61 18.50 -3.47
N LEU A 36 33.44 18.30 -2.84
CA LEU A 36 33.14 17.04 -2.15
C LEU A 36 33.04 15.88 -3.13
N LYS A 37 32.59 16.15 -4.35
CA LYS A 37 32.45 15.16 -5.40
C LYS A 37 33.80 14.61 -5.85
N GLU A 38 34.85 15.44 -5.80
CA GLU A 38 36.22 15.03 -6.12
C GLU A 38 36.87 14.22 -5.00
N THR A 39 36.46 14.47 -3.75
CA THR A 39 37.04 13.84 -2.56
C THR A 39 36.30 12.59 -2.09
N VAL A 40 35.00 12.46 -2.41
CA VAL A 40 34.16 11.33 -2.04
C VAL A 40 33.39 10.86 -3.28
N PRO A 41 33.36 9.54 -3.58
CA PRO A 41 32.59 9.00 -4.70
C PRO A 41 31.08 9.12 -4.41
N LEU A 42 30.51 10.29 -4.70
CA LEU A 42 29.09 10.53 -4.61
C LEU A 42 28.38 9.85 -5.78
N CYS A 43 27.32 9.09 -5.50
CA CYS A 43 26.48 8.48 -6.53
C CYS A 43 25.83 9.58 -7.39
N GLU A 44 26.13 9.56 -8.69
CA GLU A 44 25.55 10.44 -9.72
C GLU A 44 24.38 9.80 -10.46
N ASP A 45 24.04 8.56 -10.11
CA ASP A 45 23.03 7.80 -10.82
C ASP A 45 21.70 8.55 -10.82
N GLU A 46 21.23 8.84 -12.03
CA GLU A 46 19.87 9.33 -12.21
C GLU A 46 18.89 8.16 -12.10
N MET A 47 17.81 8.38 -11.35
CA MET A 47 16.72 7.41 -11.35
C MET A 47 16.18 7.23 -12.77
N PRO A 48 15.96 5.97 -13.22
CA PRO A 48 15.31 5.70 -14.49
C PRO A 48 14.02 6.52 -14.67
N LYS A 49 13.79 6.96 -15.91
CA LYS A 49 12.65 7.80 -16.27
C LYS A 49 11.41 7.01 -16.66
N ASP A 50 11.43 5.69 -16.49
CA ASP A 50 10.31 4.80 -16.72
C ASP A 50 9.06 5.22 -15.93
N SER A 51 7.91 4.84 -16.48
CA SER A 51 6.60 5.31 -16.06
C SER A 51 5.66 4.16 -15.74
N VAL A 52 4.69 4.37 -14.84
CA VAL A 52 3.70 3.33 -14.50
C VAL A 52 2.55 3.41 -15.51
N SER A 53 2.50 2.45 -16.42
CA SER A 53 1.43 2.32 -17.42
C SER A 53 0.15 1.72 -16.83
N PRO A 54 -1.00 1.76 -17.54
CA PRO A 54 -2.21 1.05 -17.15
C PRO A 54 -1.98 -0.45 -16.96
N ASN A 55 -1.10 -1.07 -17.76
CA ASN A 55 -0.72 -2.47 -17.60
C ASN A 55 0.06 -2.69 -16.30
N ASP A 56 0.96 -1.78 -15.95
CA ASP A 56 1.68 -1.86 -14.68
C ASP A 56 0.72 -1.69 -13.49
N LEU A 57 -0.23 -0.75 -13.60
CA LEU A 57 -1.28 -0.53 -12.60
C LEU A 57 -2.17 -1.78 -12.43
N MET A 58 -2.58 -2.42 -13.52
CA MET A 58 -3.30 -3.70 -13.51
C MET A 58 -2.53 -4.75 -12.72
N ILE A 59 -1.26 -4.93 -13.03
CA ILE A 59 -0.38 -5.91 -12.38
C ILE A 59 -0.26 -5.62 -10.89
N ILE A 60 -0.06 -4.35 -10.51
CA ILE A 60 0.13 -3.94 -9.12
C ILE A 60 -1.14 -4.17 -8.30
N LEU A 61 -2.30 -3.74 -8.81
CA LEU A 61 -3.58 -3.91 -8.11
C LEU A 61 -4.01 -5.38 -8.06
N THR A 62 -3.81 -6.13 -9.15
CA THR A 62 -4.03 -7.58 -9.16
C THR A 62 -3.12 -8.28 -8.15
N HIS A 63 -1.86 -7.88 -8.04
CA HIS A 63 -0.99 -8.44 -7.03
C HIS A 63 -1.51 -8.10 -5.63
N LEU A 64 -1.77 -6.82 -5.35
CA LEU A 64 -2.22 -6.33 -4.04
C LEU A 64 -3.46 -7.07 -3.52
N TRP A 65 -4.44 -7.31 -4.39
CA TRP A 65 -5.72 -7.90 -4.01
C TRP A 65 -5.79 -9.41 -4.22
N CYS A 66 -5.08 -9.96 -5.20
CA CYS A 66 -5.25 -11.36 -5.60
C CYS A 66 -4.00 -12.23 -5.36
N ARG A 67 -2.87 -11.68 -4.91
CA ARG A 67 -1.60 -12.46 -4.75
C ARG A 67 -0.71 -12.04 -3.56
N ASP A 68 -0.95 -10.88 -2.96
CA ASP A 68 -0.03 -10.27 -1.99
C ASP A 68 -0.10 -10.94 -0.62
N PHE A 69 0.83 -11.82 -0.30
CA PHE A 69 0.94 -12.48 1.01
C PHE A 69 1.43 -11.55 2.13
N LYS A 70 1.72 -10.26 1.86
CA LYS A 70 2.18 -9.34 2.90
C LYS A 70 1.16 -9.22 4.02
N GLU A 71 1.65 -9.51 5.23
CA GLU A 71 0.96 -9.19 6.46
C GLU A 71 1.14 -7.70 6.75
N TYR A 72 0.07 -6.94 6.59
CA TYR A 72 0.03 -5.55 7.04
C TYR A 72 -0.04 -5.61 8.57
N ARG A 73 0.89 -4.96 9.26
CA ARG A 73 0.94 -4.95 10.72
C ARG A 73 0.28 -3.69 11.27
N GLY A 74 -0.17 -3.76 12.52
CA GLY A 74 -0.78 -2.64 13.23
C GLY A 74 -2.27 -2.85 13.45
N LYS A 75 -2.95 -1.78 13.87
CA LYS A 75 -4.36 -1.82 14.26
C LYS A 75 -5.31 -1.93 13.07
N TYR A 76 -4.91 -1.45 11.89
CA TYR A 76 -5.77 -1.34 10.70
C TYR A 76 -5.11 -1.92 9.44
N PRO A 77 -4.84 -3.23 9.41
CA PRO A 77 -4.02 -3.83 8.36
C PRO A 77 -4.70 -3.82 6.99
N ASP A 78 -5.96 -4.25 6.89
CA ASP A 78 -6.64 -4.30 5.59
C ASP A 78 -7.13 -2.94 5.12
N ARG A 79 -7.49 -2.02 6.03
CA ARG A 79 -7.72 -0.61 5.68
C ARG A 79 -6.47 0.06 5.09
N SER A 80 -5.27 -0.36 5.48
CA SER A 80 -4.02 0.11 4.88
C SER A 80 -3.95 -0.22 3.39
N ARG A 81 -4.42 -1.42 3.01
CA ARG A 81 -4.50 -1.89 1.62
C ARG A 81 -5.48 -1.05 0.79
N VAL A 82 -6.63 -0.70 1.37
CA VAL A 82 -7.62 0.19 0.75
C VAL A 82 -7.04 1.59 0.52
N GLN A 83 -6.42 2.18 1.54
CA GLN A 83 -5.77 3.49 1.43
C GLN A 83 -4.62 3.50 0.41
N LEU A 84 -3.84 2.40 0.32
CA LEU A 84 -2.78 2.25 -0.66
C LEU A 84 -3.34 2.23 -2.10
N SER A 85 -4.44 1.51 -2.33
CA SER A 85 -5.13 1.45 -3.62
C SER A 85 -5.67 2.81 -4.04
N ALA A 86 -6.40 3.49 -3.15
CA ALA A 86 -6.93 4.83 -3.39
C ALA A 86 -5.81 5.86 -3.66
N SER A 87 -4.72 5.82 -2.89
CA SER A 87 -3.57 6.70 -3.10
C SER A 87 -2.92 6.47 -4.46
N LEU A 88 -2.73 5.21 -4.87
CA LEU A 88 -2.14 4.84 -6.16
C LEU A 88 -2.97 5.37 -7.33
N LEU A 89 -4.30 5.16 -7.30
CA LEU A 89 -5.21 5.70 -8.32
C LEU A 89 -5.19 7.22 -8.35
N LEU A 90 -5.20 7.87 -7.18
CA LEU A 90 -5.15 9.33 -7.10
C LEU A 90 -3.89 9.89 -7.77
N TYR A 91 -2.72 9.25 -7.61
CA TYR A 91 -1.49 9.65 -8.32
C TYR A 91 -1.55 9.40 -9.82
N CYS A 92 -2.11 8.26 -10.25
CA CYS A 92 -2.24 7.93 -11.67
C CYS A 92 -3.16 8.92 -12.39
N PHE A 93 -4.26 9.33 -11.77
CA PHE A 93 -5.32 10.08 -12.44
C PHE A 93 -5.21 11.60 -12.31
N THR A 94 -4.51 12.10 -11.30
CA THR A 94 -4.39 13.55 -11.08
C THR A 94 -3.03 14.11 -11.47
N SER A 95 -2.08 13.23 -11.79
CA SER A 95 -0.66 13.53 -11.86
C SER A 95 -0.07 14.08 -10.55
N ALA A 96 -0.74 14.08 -9.40
CA ALA A 96 -0.28 14.75 -8.18
C ALA A 96 1.17 14.43 -7.78
N ARG A 97 1.86 15.40 -7.16
CA ARG A 97 3.13 15.08 -6.45
C ARG A 97 2.81 14.36 -5.15
N THR A 98 3.74 13.54 -4.66
CA THR A 98 3.51 12.78 -3.42
C THR A 98 3.13 13.67 -2.24
N GLY A 99 3.87 14.76 -2.07
CA GLY A 99 3.58 15.80 -1.10
C GLY A 99 2.36 16.65 -1.38
N GLU A 100 1.51 16.39 -2.37
CA GLU A 100 0.23 17.09 -2.55
C GLU A 100 -0.93 16.29 -1.91
N VAL A 101 -0.75 14.98 -1.81
CA VAL A 101 -1.72 14.02 -1.27
C VAL A 101 -1.35 13.58 0.15
N HIS A 102 -0.07 13.30 0.39
CA HIS A 102 0.47 12.92 1.69
C HIS A 102 1.29 14.06 2.30
N GLU A 103 1.50 14.02 3.61
CA GLU A 103 2.29 15.03 4.31
C GLU A 103 3.74 15.00 3.83
N SER A 104 4.20 16.11 3.24
CA SER A 104 5.58 16.26 2.79
C SER A 104 6.53 16.42 3.98
N THR A 105 7.61 15.64 4.00
CA THR A 105 8.70 15.80 4.98
C THR A 105 9.28 17.21 4.96
N ALA A 106 9.33 17.85 3.79
CA ALA A 106 9.84 19.21 3.62
C ALA A 106 8.91 20.29 4.20
N ARG A 107 7.64 19.96 4.51
CA ARG A 107 6.68 20.90 5.09
C ARG A 107 6.29 20.54 6.53
N ARG A 108 6.61 19.32 6.97
CA ARG A 108 6.32 18.80 8.31
C ARG A 108 6.82 19.73 9.42
N GLU A 109 8.00 20.32 9.27
CA GLU A 109 8.53 21.26 10.28
C GLU A 109 7.81 22.60 10.28
N LEU A 110 7.42 23.13 9.12
CA LEU A 110 6.65 24.38 9.01
C LEU A 110 5.24 24.21 9.59
N SER A 111 4.59 23.06 9.33
CA SER A 111 3.30 22.71 9.92
C SER A 111 3.37 22.59 11.45
N ARG A 112 4.52 22.18 12.02
CA ARG A 112 4.69 21.96 13.46
C ARG A 112 5.28 23.15 14.23
N LYS A 113 6.12 24.00 13.61
CA LYS A 113 6.67 25.22 14.24
C LYS A 113 5.60 26.29 14.50
N LYS A 114 4.51 26.32 13.71
CA LYS A 114 3.39 27.25 13.95
C LYS A 114 2.57 26.88 15.20
N THR A 115 2.61 25.62 15.64
CA THR A 115 1.90 25.15 16.85
C THR A 115 2.56 25.63 18.15
N SER A 116 3.86 25.92 18.15
CA SER A 116 4.60 26.32 19.37
C SER A 116 4.68 27.84 19.59
N LEU A 117 4.22 28.65 18.62
CA LEU A 117 4.26 30.12 18.67
C LEU A 117 2.88 30.77 18.71
N SER A 118 1.79 30.00 18.57
CA SER A 118 0.41 30.51 18.59
C SER A 118 -0.15 30.78 20.00
N THR A 119 0.67 30.71 21.06
CA THR A 119 0.29 31.14 22.41
C THR A 119 0.71 32.57 22.76
N SER A 120 1.26 33.34 21.83
CA SER A 120 1.63 34.73 22.10
C SER A 120 1.45 35.65 20.90
N HIS A 121 0.47 36.56 21.05
CA HIS A 121 0.16 37.75 20.23
C HIS A 121 -0.90 37.59 19.14
N GLY A 122 -2.06 38.20 19.45
CA GLY A 122 -3.14 38.47 18.52
C GLY A 122 -2.70 39.43 17.41
N GLY A 123 -2.95 39.00 16.18
CA GLY A 123 -2.78 39.74 14.95
C GLY A 123 -3.58 39.01 13.87
N ASP A 124 -4.44 39.76 13.19
CA ASP A 124 -5.48 39.33 12.28
C ASP A 124 -4.91 38.73 10.97
N ASP A 125 -4.41 37.49 11.05
CA ASP A 125 -4.23 36.51 9.95
C ASP A 125 -3.95 35.09 10.56
N GLY A 126 -4.55 34.87 11.74
CA GLY A 126 -4.07 33.97 12.79
C GLY A 126 -4.72 32.59 12.86
N ASP A 127 -5.48 32.16 11.86
CA ASP A 127 -6.25 30.91 11.90
C ASP A 127 -5.64 29.79 11.04
N LEU A 128 -4.33 29.59 11.22
CA LEU A 128 -3.59 28.48 10.63
C LEU A 128 -3.06 27.55 11.73
N GLU A 129 -3.93 27.21 12.69
CA GLU A 129 -3.76 26.03 13.55
C GLU A 129 -3.29 24.87 12.69
N ALA A 130 -2.06 24.40 12.93
CA ALA A 130 -1.33 23.28 12.33
C ALA A 130 -2.06 22.49 11.21
N ARG A 131 -2.44 23.15 10.10
CA ARG A 131 -3.27 22.50 9.08
C ARG A 131 -2.45 21.39 8.47
N VAL A 132 -3.01 20.19 8.47
CA VAL A 132 -2.40 19.05 7.82
C VAL A 132 -2.27 19.36 6.34
N LEU A 133 -1.04 19.56 5.88
CA LEU A 133 -0.78 19.92 4.48
C LEU A 133 -0.81 18.64 3.62
N ALA A 134 -1.98 18.02 3.52
CA ALA A 134 -2.26 16.77 2.82
C ALA A 134 -3.73 16.72 2.35
N ALA A 135 -4.13 15.67 1.64
CA ALA A 135 -5.51 15.52 1.17
C ALA A 135 -6.48 15.20 2.34
N CYS A 136 -7.27 16.19 2.75
CA CYS A 136 -8.42 16.07 3.67
C CYS A 136 -9.77 16.04 2.94
N TYR A 137 -10.84 15.64 3.65
CA TYR A 137 -12.21 15.55 3.10
C TYR A 137 -12.72 16.85 2.48
N LYS A 138 -12.44 18.02 3.07
CA LYS A 138 -12.84 19.34 2.53
C LYS A 138 -12.33 19.64 1.11
N HIS A 139 -11.32 18.91 0.64
CA HIS A 139 -10.79 19.08 -0.72
C HIS A 139 -11.58 18.28 -1.75
N PHE A 140 -12.54 17.47 -1.31
CA PHE A 140 -13.38 16.64 -2.13
C PHE A 140 -14.82 17.16 -2.10
N ILE A 141 -15.53 16.99 -3.21
CA ILE A 141 -16.97 17.21 -3.28
C ILE A 141 -17.55 16.01 -4.02
N LEU A 142 -18.54 15.36 -3.41
CA LEU A 142 -19.28 14.26 -4.03
C LEU A 142 -20.66 14.78 -4.44
N THR A 143 -21.04 14.53 -5.68
CA THR A 143 -22.31 14.95 -6.26
C THR A 143 -22.97 13.79 -7.00
N ILE A 144 -24.29 13.86 -7.14
CA ILE A 144 -25.07 13.05 -8.08
C ILE A 144 -25.42 13.98 -9.23
N GLU A 145 -25.01 13.64 -10.45
CA GLU A 145 -25.12 14.50 -11.62
C GLU A 145 -25.64 13.74 -12.84
N TRP A 146 -26.33 14.44 -13.72
CA TRP A 146 -26.61 14.01 -15.09
C TRP A 146 -25.40 14.28 -15.98
N VAL A 147 -24.77 13.22 -16.47
CA VAL A 147 -23.63 13.28 -17.39
C VAL A 147 -23.97 12.48 -18.64
N ASP A 148 -24.00 13.13 -19.80
CA ASP A 148 -24.40 12.51 -21.08
C ASP A 148 -25.75 11.74 -20.98
N GLY A 149 -26.71 12.26 -20.21
CA GLY A 149 -28.02 11.62 -20.01
C GLY A 149 -28.00 10.41 -19.06
N ILE A 150 -26.89 10.18 -18.35
CA ILE A 150 -26.74 9.13 -17.35
C ILE A 150 -26.53 9.77 -15.99
N LYS A 151 -27.39 9.44 -15.03
CA LYS A 151 -27.22 9.84 -13.64
C LYS A 151 -26.07 9.07 -13.02
N MET A 152 -25.07 9.74 -12.46
CA MET A 152 -23.89 9.10 -11.86
C MET A 152 -23.30 9.88 -10.69
N LEU A 153 -22.57 9.17 -9.82
CA LEU A 153 -21.75 9.80 -8.80
C LEU A 153 -20.51 10.46 -9.44
N VAL A 154 -20.27 11.71 -9.07
CA VAL A 154 -19.09 12.49 -9.49
C VAL A 154 -18.36 12.97 -8.25
N LEU A 155 -17.10 12.57 -8.12
CA LEU A 155 -16.20 13.03 -7.07
C LEU A 155 -15.22 14.03 -7.66
N THR A 156 -15.22 15.26 -7.18
CA THR A 156 -14.20 16.25 -7.55
C THR A 156 -13.15 16.37 -6.46
N TYR A 157 -11.89 16.54 -6.85
CA TYR A 157 -10.75 16.74 -5.95
C TYR A 157 -9.98 18.01 -6.31
N SER A 158 -9.91 18.94 -5.38
CA SER A 158 -9.13 20.18 -5.50
C SER A 158 -7.72 19.99 -4.94
N ARG A 159 -6.70 20.10 -5.79
CA ARG A 159 -5.29 20.00 -5.38
C ARG A 159 -4.79 21.32 -4.82
N VAL A 160 -5.10 21.57 -3.55
CA VAL A 160 -4.73 22.81 -2.87
C VAL A 160 -3.22 22.93 -2.63
N TYR A 161 -2.54 21.83 -2.29
CA TYR A 161 -1.15 21.88 -1.82
C TYR A 161 -0.08 21.71 -2.91
N VAL A 162 -0.38 22.12 -4.15
CA VAL A 162 0.58 22.11 -5.28
C VAL A 162 1.86 22.87 -4.96
N LYS A 163 2.95 22.55 -5.66
CA LYS A 163 4.21 23.27 -5.47
C LYS A 163 4.00 24.78 -5.73
N GLY A 164 4.33 25.60 -4.73
CA GLY A 164 4.14 27.06 -4.79
C GLY A 164 2.68 27.51 -4.60
N TYR A 165 1.82 26.69 -3.97
CA TYR A 165 0.39 26.99 -3.78
C TYR A 165 0.12 28.34 -3.12
N TRP A 166 0.96 28.79 -2.18
CA TRP A 166 0.82 30.08 -1.51
C TRP A 166 0.93 31.28 -2.48
N LYS A 167 1.47 31.09 -3.69
CA LYS A 167 1.54 32.10 -4.74
C LYS A 167 0.40 31.96 -5.77
N LYS A 168 -0.45 30.95 -5.64
CA LYS A 168 -1.50 30.63 -6.60
C LYS A 168 -2.85 31.07 -6.05
N LYS A 169 -3.66 31.65 -6.93
CA LYS A 169 -5.07 31.96 -6.67
C LYS A 169 -5.91 30.70 -6.78
N LYS A 170 -7.08 30.64 -6.12
CA LYS A 170 -7.94 29.45 -6.05
C LYS A 170 -8.25 28.85 -7.43
N TRP A 171 -8.57 29.68 -8.42
CA TRP A 171 -8.89 29.25 -9.79
C TRP A 171 -7.69 28.73 -10.60
N GLN A 172 -6.45 28.97 -10.13
CA GLN A 172 -5.23 28.43 -10.74
C GLN A 172 -4.88 27.03 -10.23
N LEU A 173 -5.60 26.54 -9.21
CA LEU A 173 -5.39 25.22 -8.64
C LEU A 173 -6.04 24.16 -9.54
N PRO A 174 -5.38 23.00 -9.74
CA PRO A 174 -5.97 21.90 -10.49
C PRO A 174 -7.15 21.31 -9.72
N ILE A 175 -8.26 21.07 -10.43
CA ILE A 175 -9.42 20.33 -9.94
C ILE A 175 -9.59 19.13 -10.87
N HIS A 176 -9.81 17.95 -10.29
CA HIS A 176 -9.94 16.70 -11.02
C HIS A 176 -11.30 16.07 -10.72
N GLY A 177 -12.04 15.67 -11.75
CA GLY A 177 -13.26 14.89 -11.61
C GLY A 177 -12.99 13.39 -11.77
N PHE A 178 -13.61 12.59 -10.92
CA PHE A 178 -13.75 11.15 -11.02
C PHE A 178 -15.23 10.84 -11.10
N TYR A 179 -15.60 9.81 -11.82
CA TYR A 179 -17.01 9.47 -12.02
C TYR A 179 -17.20 7.97 -12.02
N GLU A 180 -18.41 7.57 -11.67
CA GLU A 180 -18.77 6.18 -11.40
C GLU A 180 -18.78 5.29 -12.65
N ILE A 181 -19.37 5.78 -13.74
CA ILE A 181 -19.64 4.99 -14.95
C ILE A 181 -18.72 5.45 -16.07
N TYR A 182 -17.71 4.63 -16.38
CA TYR A 182 -16.83 4.87 -17.53
C TYR A 182 -17.50 4.45 -18.84
N LYS A 183 -17.08 5.06 -19.96
CA LYS A 183 -17.57 4.72 -21.31
C LYS A 183 -17.14 3.33 -21.79
N THR A 184 -16.24 2.69 -21.06
CA THR A 184 -15.75 1.34 -21.34
C THR A 184 -15.71 0.60 -20.01
N GLU A 185 -16.15 -0.65 -20.02
CA GLU A 185 -16.02 -1.51 -18.86
C GLU A 185 -14.54 -1.72 -18.55
N ILE A 186 -14.18 -1.44 -17.31
CA ILE A 186 -12.83 -1.64 -16.79
C ILE A 186 -12.95 -2.36 -15.43
N PRO A 187 -11.88 -2.96 -14.93
CA PRO A 187 -11.94 -3.62 -13.63
C PRO A 187 -12.39 -2.66 -12.53
N LEU A 188 -13.21 -3.15 -11.58
CA LEU A 188 -13.73 -2.36 -10.48
C LEU A 188 -12.62 -1.61 -9.70
N PHE A 189 -11.45 -2.23 -9.52
CA PHE A 189 -10.32 -1.58 -8.83
C PHE A 189 -9.65 -0.42 -9.59
N PHE A 190 -10.09 -0.09 -10.82
CA PHE A 190 -9.60 1.07 -11.56
C PHE A 190 -10.45 2.32 -11.31
N ASN A 191 -11.62 2.19 -10.70
CA ASN A 191 -12.40 3.34 -10.29
C ASN A 191 -11.96 3.82 -8.89
N LEU A 192 -11.65 5.11 -8.75
CA LEU A 192 -11.28 5.69 -7.45
C LEU A 192 -12.41 5.59 -6.42
N LEU A 193 -13.66 5.72 -6.86
CA LEU A 193 -14.85 5.65 -6.01
C LEU A 193 -14.96 4.30 -5.30
N THR A 194 -14.48 3.22 -5.93
CA THR A 194 -14.40 1.87 -5.34
C THR A 194 -13.72 1.86 -3.98
N PHE A 195 -12.69 2.69 -3.79
CA PHE A 195 -11.95 2.76 -2.53
C PHE A 195 -12.29 4.01 -1.72
N PHE A 196 -12.63 5.12 -2.36
CA PHE A 196 -12.95 6.37 -1.67
C PHE A 196 -14.24 6.26 -0.86
N LEU A 197 -15.34 5.77 -1.47
CA LEU A 197 -16.64 5.74 -0.80
C LEU A 197 -16.63 4.83 0.44
N PRO A 198 -16.13 3.58 0.37
CA PRO A 198 -16.11 2.72 1.55
C PRO A 198 -15.25 3.28 2.69
N MET A 199 -14.15 3.98 2.39
CA MET A 199 -13.35 4.65 3.43
C MET A 199 -14.10 5.81 4.08
N ALA A 200 -14.81 6.61 3.28
CA ALA A 200 -15.59 7.75 3.77
C ALA A 200 -16.81 7.30 4.59
N CYS A 201 -17.51 6.24 4.16
CA CYS A 201 -18.62 5.65 4.90
C CYS A 201 -18.15 5.00 6.21
N ALA A 202 -17.04 4.25 6.20
CA ALA A 202 -16.44 3.69 7.41
C ALA A 202 -15.99 4.77 8.42
N ASP A 203 -15.65 5.97 7.95
CA ASP A 203 -15.37 7.13 8.80
C ASP A 203 -16.62 7.88 9.26
N ARG A 204 -17.81 7.50 8.77
CA ARG A 204 -19.06 8.27 8.92
C ARG A 204 -18.91 9.71 8.45
N ALA A 205 -18.18 9.91 7.37
CA ALA A 205 -17.77 11.23 6.92
C ALA A 205 -18.94 12.07 6.37
N PHE A 206 -20.01 11.44 5.88
CA PHE A 206 -21.17 12.11 5.29
C PHE A 206 -22.21 12.49 6.34
N MET A 207 -22.92 13.59 6.09
CA MET A 207 -24.01 14.08 6.95
C MET A 207 -25.21 13.13 6.94
N ASP A 208 -25.74 12.85 5.75
CA ASP A 208 -27.04 12.17 5.57
C ASP A 208 -26.95 10.68 5.24
N TYR A 209 -25.72 10.15 5.11
CA TYR A 209 -25.47 8.77 4.68
C TYR A 209 -24.55 8.04 5.66
N THR A 210 -24.95 6.84 6.04
CA THR A 210 -24.24 5.99 6.99
C THR A 210 -23.47 4.85 6.33
N SER A 211 -23.88 4.42 5.12
CA SER A 211 -23.25 3.32 4.39
C SER A 211 -23.05 3.63 2.91
N VAL A 212 -22.20 2.84 2.24
CA VAL A 212 -22.00 2.97 0.80
C VAL A 212 -23.25 2.55 0.01
N GLY A 213 -24.04 1.61 0.55
CA GLY A 213 -25.30 1.16 -0.05
C GLY A 213 -26.32 2.29 -0.14
N GLU A 214 -26.50 3.08 0.92
CA GLU A 214 -27.41 4.23 0.93
C GLU A 214 -27.00 5.29 -0.12
N ILE A 215 -25.70 5.52 -0.32
CA ILE A 215 -25.20 6.43 -1.36
C ILE A 215 -25.52 5.90 -2.76
N MET A 216 -25.35 4.59 -2.99
CA MET A 216 -25.68 3.96 -4.27
C MET A 216 -27.19 4.01 -4.54
N ASP A 217 -28.02 3.79 -3.53
CA ASP A 217 -29.47 3.89 -3.62
C ASP A 217 -29.93 5.32 -3.88
N ALA A 218 -29.30 6.32 -3.25
CA ALA A 218 -29.56 7.72 -3.56
C ALA A 218 -29.19 8.06 -5.01
N ALA A 219 -28.00 7.64 -5.46
CA ALA A 219 -27.56 7.83 -6.83
C ALA A 219 -28.52 7.18 -7.84
N GLU A 220 -29.17 6.07 -7.50
CA GLU A 220 -30.12 5.37 -8.36
C GLU A 220 -31.54 5.95 -8.30
N ASN A 221 -32.01 6.38 -7.13
CA ASN A 221 -33.43 6.71 -6.91
C ASN A 221 -33.73 8.21 -6.81
N MET A 222 -32.74 9.07 -6.51
CA MET A 222 -32.99 10.52 -6.42
C MET A 222 -33.55 11.08 -7.72
N GLN A 223 -34.66 11.79 -7.60
CA GLN A 223 -35.23 12.57 -8.69
C GLN A 223 -34.54 13.94 -8.70
N GLY A 224 -34.08 14.35 -9.88
CA GLY A 224 -33.63 15.72 -10.12
C GLY A 224 -34.67 16.47 -10.93
N ASP A 225 -34.61 17.79 -10.89
CA ASP A 225 -35.30 18.60 -11.89
C ASP A 225 -34.69 18.31 -13.27
N ASN A 226 -35.51 18.25 -14.32
CA ASN A 226 -35.05 17.92 -15.68
C ASN A 226 -34.08 18.98 -16.23
N ASP A 227 -34.12 20.20 -15.69
CA ASP A 227 -33.26 21.31 -16.09
C ASP A 227 -31.95 21.38 -15.29
N GLU A 228 -31.84 20.69 -14.15
CA GLU A 228 -30.67 20.71 -13.27
C GLU A 228 -29.70 19.54 -13.56
N LYS A 229 -28.46 19.87 -13.94
CA LYS A 229 -27.42 18.86 -14.17
C LYS A 229 -26.86 18.27 -12.89
N ILE A 230 -26.87 19.02 -11.78
CA ILE A 230 -26.44 18.54 -10.47
C ILE A 230 -27.69 18.30 -9.65
N ILE A 231 -27.97 17.04 -9.35
CA ILE A 231 -29.19 16.62 -8.64
C ILE A 231 -29.02 16.81 -7.14
N ALA A 232 -27.86 16.44 -6.62
CA ALA A 232 -27.57 16.54 -5.20
C ALA A 232 -26.06 16.69 -4.96
N LYS A 233 -25.72 17.41 -3.90
CA LYS A 233 -24.38 17.44 -3.32
C LYS A 233 -24.41 16.71 -1.99
N LEU A 234 -23.56 15.71 -1.84
CA LEU A 234 -23.44 14.92 -0.61
C LEU A 234 -22.45 15.64 0.31
N GLU A 235 -22.98 16.28 1.35
CA GLU A 235 -22.16 17.07 2.28
C GLU A 235 -21.41 16.18 3.28
N PHE A 236 -20.13 16.53 3.51
CA PHE A 236 -19.37 15.98 4.60
C PHE A 236 -19.78 16.66 5.92
N ARG A 237 -19.62 15.94 7.03
CA ARG A 237 -19.81 16.52 8.36
C ARG A 237 -18.76 17.61 8.61
N PRO A 238 -19.10 18.76 9.21
CA PRO A 238 -18.14 19.84 9.47
C PRO A 238 -16.88 19.37 10.23
N GLU A 239 -17.04 18.48 11.20
CA GLU A 239 -15.94 17.93 12.00
C GLU A 239 -14.98 17.03 11.19
N MET A 240 -15.36 16.60 10.00
CA MET A 240 -14.58 15.72 9.13
C MET A 240 -13.73 16.49 8.12
N GLU A 241 -14.03 17.77 7.89
CA GLU A 241 -13.44 18.58 6.82
C GLU A 241 -11.90 18.60 6.83
N ASP A 242 -11.31 18.81 8.00
CA ASP A 242 -9.86 18.90 8.20
C ASP A 242 -9.19 17.53 8.43
N ILE A 243 -9.97 16.45 8.52
CA ILE A 243 -9.42 15.10 8.73
C ILE A 243 -8.74 14.60 7.45
N PRO A 244 -7.47 14.17 7.53
CA PRO A 244 -6.77 13.59 6.39
C PRO A 244 -7.38 12.25 5.98
N ILE A 245 -7.58 12.05 4.68
CA ILE A 245 -8.06 10.78 4.13
C ILE A 245 -7.02 9.67 4.40
N PHE A 246 -5.75 10.00 4.18
CA PHE A 246 -4.64 9.08 4.37
C PHE A 246 -3.92 9.36 5.67
N ARG A 247 -4.11 8.48 6.65
CA ARG A 247 -3.60 8.58 8.03
C ARG A 247 -2.42 7.64 8.31
N PRO A 248 -1.64 7.87 9.38
CA PRO A 248 -0.64 6.93 9.88
C PRO A 248 -1.21 5.51 10.03
N TYR A 249 -0.37 4.48 9.90
CA TYR A 249 -0.82 3.07 9.90
C TYR A 249 -1.47 2.64 11.21
N ASP A 250 -1.08 3.26 12.31
CA ASP A 250 -1.58 3.07 13.67
C ASP A 250 -2.81 3.92 14.00
N GLU A 251 -3.22 4.84 13.11
CA GLU A 251 -4.26 5.85 13.36
C GLU A 251 -5.29 5.93 12.22
N GLN A 252 -5.58 4.81 11.55
CA GLN A 252 -6.41 4.86 10.34
C GLN A 252 -7.90 5.02 10.60
N ALA A 253 -8.41 4.71 11.78
CA ALA A 253 -9.78 5.05 12.14
C ALA A 253 -9.85 6.46 12.75
N VAL A 254 -11.04 7.07 12.71
CA VAL A 254 -11.21 8.49 13.09
C VAL A 254 -10.98 8.67 14.57
N GLU A 255 -11.48 7.73 15.37
CA GLU A 255 -11.35 7.68 16.82
C GLU A 255 -9.90 7.64 17.32
N ASP A 256 -8.98 7.11 16.51
CA ASP A 256 -7.56 7.02 16.84
C ASP A 256 -6.71 8.12 16.20
N SER A 257 -7.32 8.92 15.32
CA SER A 257 -6.62 9.93 14.55
C SER A 257 -6.10 11.02 15.47
N THR A 258 -4.78 11.25 15.46
CA THR A 258 -4.19 12.44 16.10
C THR A 258 -4.31 13.69 15.23
N GLY A 259 -5.14 13.63 14.19
CA GLY A 259 -5.20 14.63 13.13
C GLY A 259 -4.00 14.56 12.17
N ARG A 260 -3.09 13.59 12.30
CA ARG A 260 -1.91 13.51 11.41
C ARG A 260 -2.26 12.86 10.08
N SER A 261 -1.56 13.27 9.01
CA SER A 261 -1.58 12.54 7.73
C SER A 261 -0.37 11.61 7.61
N ARG A 262 -0.54 10.53 6.83
CA ARG A 262 0.56 9.67 6.38
C ARG A 262 1.65 10.50 5.72
N GLY A 263 2.89 10.22 6.08
CA GLY A 263 4.05 10.85 5.45
C GLY A 263 4.28 10.36 4.02
N ALA A 264 4.65 11.27 3.12
CA ALA A 264 4.95 10.94 1.73
C ALA A 264 6.08 9.90 1.57
N ASP A 265 7.07 9.92 2.46
CA ASP A 265 8.16 8.91 2.51
C ASP A 265 7.63 7.52 2.92
N SER A 266 6.73 7.48 3.89
CA SER A 266 6.12 6.24 4.38
C SER A 266 5.26 5.57 3.30
N PHE A 267 4.44 6.35 2.59
CA PHE A 267 3.74 5.87 1.40
C PHE A 267 4.71 5.41 0.30
N GLY A 268 5.76 6.19 0.02
CA GLY A 268 6.72 5.86 -1.03
C GLY A 268 7.43 4.52 -0.80
N LYS A 269 7.77 4.21 0.46
CA LYS A 269 8.34 2.91 0.86
C LYS A 269 7.34 1.77 0.66
N GLU A 270 6.11 1.94 1.13
CA GLU A 270 5.06 0.92 0.99
C GLU A 270 4.76 0.60 -0.49
N LEU A 271 4.67 1.63 -1.34
CA LEU A 271 4.45 1.46 -2.77
C LEU A 271 5.64 0.76 -3.46
N ALA A 272 6.88 1.11 -3.09
CA ALA A 272 8.07 0.46 -3.63
C ALA A 272 8.13 -1.03 -3.23
N GLU A 273 7.85 -1.33 -1.97
CA GLU A 273 7.76 -2.71 -1.48
C GLU A 273 6.68 -3.49 -2.23
N LEU A 274 5.51 -2.89 -2.48
CA LEU A 274 4.45 -3.52 -3.28
C LEU A 274 4.93 -3.83 -4.70
N GLY A 275 5.63 -2.90 -5.35
CA GLY A 275 6.26 -3.13 -6.65
C GLY A 275 7.21 -4.33 -6.65
N HIS A 276 8.10 -4.40 -5.66
CA HIS A 276 9.03 -5.53 -5.54
C HIS A 276 8.31 -6.87 -5.36
N ARG A 277 7.26 -6.94 -4.53
CA ARG A 277 6.46 -8.17 -4.37
C ARG A 277 5.71 -8.54 -5.66
N ALA A 278 5.29 -7.54 -6.44
CA ALA A 278 4.68 -7.72 -7.76
C ALA A 278 5.67 -8.12 -8.88
N GLY A 279 6.96 -8.26 -8.55
CA GLY A 279 8.01 -8.72 -9.46
C GLY A 279 8.76 -7.61 -10.21
N TYR A 280 8.69 -6.35 -9.75
CA TYR A 280 9.51 -5.28 -10.31
C TYR A 280 10.87 -5.22 -9.62
N THR A 281 11.95 -5.20 -10.41
CA THR A 281 13.32 -5.06 -9.89
C THR A 281 13.62 -3.63 -9.45
N GLU A 282 12.91 -2.65 -10.02
CA GLU A 282 13.01 -1.23 -9.73
C GLU A 282 11.80 -0.70 -8.95
N ASN A 283 12.00 0.41 -8.23
CA ASN A 283 10.96 0.99 -7.39
C ASN A 283 9.80 1.56 -8.23
N ILE A 284 8.58 1.12 -7.93
CA ILE A 284 7.35 1.81 -8.36
C ILE A 284 7.17 3.06 -7.50
N THR A 285 6.91 4.21 -8.14
CA THR A 285 6.78 5.50 -7.43
C THR A 285 5.60 6.32 -7.92
N GLY A 286 5.06 7.17 -7.04
CA GLY A 286 4.08 8.19 -7.45
C GLY A 286 4.62 9.16 -8.52
N ARG A 287 5.95 9.36 -8.57
CA ARG A 287 6.60 10.12 -9.66
C ARG A 287 6.45 9.40 -11.00
N ALA A 288 6.62 8.09 -11.05
CA ALA A 288 6.46 7.29 -12.27
C ALA A 288 4.99 7.25 -12.75
N CYS A 289 4.02 7.20 -11.82
CA CYS A 289 2.59 7.38 -12.14
C CYS A 289 2.34 8.76 -12.77
N ARG A 290 2.88 9.81 -12.14
CA ARG A 290 2.80 11.18 -12.65
C ARG A 290 3.43 11.33 -14.04
N ARG A 291 4.57 10.69 -14.32
CA ARG A 291 5.21 10.75 -15.66
C ARG A 291 4.27 10.21 -16.73
N TRP A 292 3.69 9.02 -16.52
CA TRP A 292 2.75 8.44 -17.48
C TRP A 292 1.58 9.38 -17.77
N ALA A 293 0.92 9.86 -16.71
CA ALA A 293 -0.23 10.76 -16.84
C ALA A 293 0.13 12.05 -17.60
N LEU A 294 1.32 12.62 -17.36
CA LEU A 294 1.75 13.83 -18.06
C LEU A 294 2.11 13.59 -19.52
N MET A 295 2.67 12.43 -19.88
CA MET A 295 2.95 12.08 -21.27
C MET A 295 1.66 11.86 -22.06
N GLU A 296 0.69 11.14 -21.49
CA GLU A 296 -0.62 10.97 -22.15
C GLU A 296 -1.35 12.31 -22.33
N ALA A 297 -1.23 13.21 -21.35
CA ALA A 297 -1.77 14.56 -21.47
C ALA A 297 -1.03 15.42 -22.51
N ASP A 298 0.29 15.27 -22.67
CA ASP A 298 1.06 15.98 -23.70
C ASP A 298 0.67 15.53 -25.10
N LYS A 299 0.42 14.22 -25.28
CA LYS A 299 0.00 13.63 -26.55
C LYS A 299 -1.40 14.08 -26.99
N SER A 300 -2.33 14.17 -26.04
CA SER A 300 -3.77 14.26 -26.36
C SER A 300 -4.38 15.64 -26.10
N HIS A 301 -3.65 16.55 -25.44
CA HIS A 301 -4.16 17.85 -25.02
C HIS A 301 -3.15 18.98 -25.24
N SER A 302 -3.62 20.23 -25.14
CA SER A 302 -2.75 21.40 -25.27
C SER A 302 -1.73 21.51 -24.12
N GLU A 303 -0.61 22.20 -24.37
CA GLU A 303 0.38 22.48 -23.32
C GLU A 303 -0.25 23.18 -22.11
N THR A 304 -1.20 24.10 -22.32
CA THR A 304 -1.93 24.78 -21.25
C THR A 304 -2.74 23.80 -20.40
N ALA A 305 -3.45 22.86 -21.04
CA ALA A 305 -4.19 21.82 -20.34
C ALA A 305 -3.25 20.91 -19.53
N ARG A 306 -2.14 20.45 -20.14
CA ARG A 306 -1.10 19.69 -19.43
C ARG A 306 -0.51 20.48 -18.25
N MET A 307 -0.23 21.77 -18.42
CA MET A 307 0.33 22.61 -17.36
C MET A 307 -0.64 22.74 -16.18
N LYS A 308 -1.94 22.94 -16.45
CA LYS A 308 -2.99 22.97 -15.43
C LYS A 308 -3.11 21.61 -14.74
N PHE A 309 -3.21 20.53 -15.51
CA PHE A 309 -3.23 19.15 -15.01
C PHE A 309 -2.03 18.84 -14.10
N ALA A 310 -0.84 19.27 -14.50
CA ALA A 310 0.39 19.10 -13.75
C ALA A 310 0.47 20.00 -12.50
N GLY A 311 -0.25 21.12 -12.46
CA GLY A 311 0.01 22.22 -11.53
C GLY A 311 1.38 22.87 -11.76
N HIS A 312 1.84 22.94 -13.00
CA HIS A 312 3.12 23.59 -13.37
C HIS A 312 2.96 25.11 -13.48
N VAL A 313 4.07 25.82 -13.26
CA VAL A 313 4.20 27.25 -13.56
C VAL A 313 5.10 27.44 -14.78
N ASN A 314 6.23 26.73 -14.83
CA ASN A 314 7.15 26.77 -15.95
C ASN A 314 6.86 25.63 -16.95
N LYS A 315 6.62 25.98 -18.22
CA LYS A 315 6.38 25.04 -19.31
C LYS A 315 7.50 24.00 -19.49
N GLY A 316 8.76 24.43 -19.35
CA GLY A 316 9.95 23.57 -19.49
C GLY A 316 10.11 22.51 -18.40
N THR A 317 9.29 22.55 -17.33
CA THR A 317 9.34 21.55 -16.25
C THR A 317 9.05 20.14 -16.77
N PHE A 318 8.13 20.00 -17.72
CA PHE A 318 7.77 18.70 -18.27
C PHE A 318 8.94 18.04 -19.00
N GLY A 319 9.49 18.70 -20.03
CA GLY A 319 10.61 18.16 -20.81
C GLY A 319 11.83 17.80 -19.96
N ARG A 320 12.19 18.62 -18.97
CA ARG A 320 13.37 18.36 -18.12
C ARG A 320 13.17 17.22 -17.13
N SER A 321 12.00 17.15 -16.48
CA SER A 321 11.78 16.32 -15.29
C SER A 321 10.89 15.10 -15.49
N TYR A 322 10.04 15.09 -16.53
CA TYR A 322 8.96 14.12 -16.67
C TYR A 322 8.88 13.46 -18.05
N ALA A 323 9.33 14.11 -19.12
CA ALA A 323 9.42 13.47 -20.43
C ALA A 323 10.39 12.29 -20.38
N HIS A 324 9.99 11.18 -21.01
CA HIS A 324 10.84 10.01 -21.17
C HIS A 324 11.91 10.28 -22.24
N PRO A 325 13.16 9.81 -22.08
CA PRO A 325 14.23 10.05 -23.06
C PRO A 325 14.04 9.26 -24.37
N LEU A 326 13.26 8.17 -24.35
CA LEU A 326 12.88 7.44 -25.56
C LEU A 326 12.05 8.33 -26.49
N SER A 327 12.45 8.40 -27.75
CA SER A 327 11.69 9.10 -28.79
C SER A 327 10.31 8.48 -28.99
N GLU A 328 9.27 9.32 -29.05
CA GLU A 328 7.92 8.87 -29.40
C GLU A 328 7.72 8.67 -30.92
N VAL A 329 8.67 9.18 -31.72
CA VAL A 329 8.65 9.01 -33.17
C VAL A 329 9.04 7.57 -33.51
N ASP A 330 8.13 6.85 -34.17
CA ASP A 330 8.45 5.59 -34.83
C ASP A 330 9.33 5.88 -36.04
N GLY A 331 10.64 5.98 -35.79
CA GLY A 331 11.65 6.34 -36.79
C GLY A 331 11.61 5.45 -38.03
N PRO A 332 11.60 4.11 -37.90
CA PRO A 332 11.48 3.21 -39.04
C PRO A 332 10.20 3.46 -39.85
N ALA A 333 9.03 3.56 -39.21
CA ALA A 333 7.79 3.75 -39.92
C ALA A 333 7.72 5.11 -40.63
N THR A 334 8.21 6.16 -39.95
CA THR A 334 8.31 7.52 -40.49
C THR A 334 9.23 7.56 -41.70
N TYR A 335 10.41 6.95 -41.61
CA TYR A 335 11.38 6.93 -42.71
C TYR A 335 10.87 6.16 -43.94
N LEU A 336 10.20 5.03 -43.71
CA LEU A 336 9.67 4.18 -44.78
C LEU A 336 8.32 4.65 -45.33
N GLY A 337 7.69 5.67 -44.74
CA GLY A 337 6.37 6.13 -45.14
C GLY A 337 5.25 5.12 -44.86
N ILE A 338 5.42 4.26 -43.86
CA ILE A 338 4.44 3.22 -43.48
C ILE A 338 3.73 3.57 -42.17
N PRO A 339 2.58 2.93 -41.87
CA PRO A 339 1.89 3.14 -40.59
C PRO A 339 2.77 2.76 -39.39
N GLY A 340 2.91 3.70 -38.44
CA GLY A 340 3.66 3.49 -37.21
C GLY A 340 2.96 2.57 -36.21
N ARG A 341 3.76 1.85 -35.43
CA ARG A 341 3.29 0.96 -34.36
C ARG A 341 3.77 1.49 -33.01
N HIS A 342 2.94 2.19 -32.26
CA HIS A 342 3.41 2.87 -31.04
C HIS A 342 3.48 1.95 -29.80
N GLU A 343 2.92 0.74 -29.84
CA GLU A 343 2.83 -0.15 -28.68
C GLU A 343 4.22 -0.53 -28.13
N HIS A 344 5.18 -0.83 -29.00
CA HIS A 344 6.54 -1.17 -28.55
C HIS A 344 7.24 0.02 -27.87
N ILE A 345 6.97 1.24 -28.31
CA ILE A 345 7.45 2.48 -27.66
C ILE A 345 6.81 2.62 -26.27
N GLN A 346 5.50 2.40 -26.18
CA GLN A 346 4.77 2.45 -24.91
C GLN A 346 5.28 1.40 -23.90
N ASN A 347 5.60 0.19 -24.37
CA ASN A 347 6.17 -0.88 -23.54
C ASN A 347 7.60 -0.58 -23.08
N ARG A 348 8.37 0.18 -23.87
CA ARG A 348 9.76 0.55 -23.54
C ARG A 348 9.88 1.74 -22.60
N ARG A 349 8.86 2.62 -22.55
CA ARG A 349 8.79 3.73 -21.56
C ARG A 349 8.17 3.31 -20.23
N SER A 350 7.58 2.12 -20.16
CA SER A 350 6.87 1.63 -18.99
C SER A 350 7.78 0.88 -18.03
N MET A 351 7.34 0.72 -16.78
CA MET A 351 8.03 -0.10 -15.79
C MET A 351 8.06 -1.60 -16.17
N GLY A 352 7.34 -2.01 -17.20
CA GLY A 352 7.27 -3.38 -17.69
C GLY A 352 8.63 -3.97 -18.08
N ILE A 353 9.60 -3.15 -18.50
CA ILE A 353 10.96 -3.62 -18.81
C ILE A 353 11.68 -4.20 -17.57
N HIS A 354 11.39 -3.63 -16.40
CA HIS A 354 11.93 -4.02 -15.10
C HIS A 354 11.13 -5.14 -14.43
N ARG A 355 10.12 -5.67 -15.11
CA ARG A 355 9.27 -6.71 -14.54
C ARG A 355 9.82 -8.10 -14.82
N HIS A 356 10.04 -8.85 -13.75
CA HIS A 356 10.34 -10.27 -13.78
C HIS A 356 9.19 -11.03 -13.08
N PRO A 357 8.22 -11.60 -13.82
CA PRO A 357 7.01 -12.19 -13.23
C PRO A 357 7.27 -13.32 -12.22
N GLN A 358 8.39 -14.04 -12.38
CA GLN A 358 8.80 -15.15 -11.53
C GLN A 358 9.80 -14.73 -10.44
N LEU A 359 10.01 -13.42 -10.23
CA LEU A 359 11.00 -12.93 -9.26
C LEU A 359 10.67 -13.50 -7.89
N TRP A 360 11.68 -14.04 -7.19
CA TRP A 360 11.46 -14.59 -5.86
C TRP A 360 10.93 -13.53 -4.90
N GLN A 361 9.83 -13.83 -4.22
CA GLN A 361 9.18 -12.90 -3.29
C GLN A 361 9.69 -13.05 -1.85
N SER A 362 10.33 -14.17 -1.56
CA SER A 362 10.99 -14.53 -0.30
C SER A 362 12.25 -15.33 -0.62
N LEU A 363 13.13 -15.54 0.36
CA LEU A 363 14.27 -16.43 0.19
C LEU A 363 13.78 -17.86 -0.10
N PRO A 364 14.41 -18.58 -1.04
CA PRO A 364 14.20 -20.03 -1.19
C PRO A 364 14.54 -20.77 0.09
N ALA A 365 13.91 -21.91 0.36
CA ALA A 365 14.03 -22.64 1.64
C ALA A 365 15.49 -22.88 2.09
N LYS A 366 16.39 -23.22 1.17
CA LYS A 366 17.83 -23.38 1.48
C LYS A 366 18.47 -22.07 1.94
N ALA A 367 18.26 -20.98 1.20
CA ALA A 367 18.81 -19.67 1.52
C ALA A 367 18.17 -19.08 2.80
N GLU A 368 16.89 -19.37 3.03
CA GLU A 368 16.21 -19.03 4.29
C GLU A 368 16.89 -19.72 5.47
N PHE A 369 17.15 -21.03 5.38
CA PHE A 369 17.87 -21.77 6.42
C PHE A 369 19.27 -21.19 6.68
N GLU A 370 20.07 -21.00 5.62
CA GLU A 370 21.40 -20.40 5.71
C GLU A 370 21.36 -18.98 6.31
N PHE A 371 20.32 -18.19 5.99
CA PHE A 371 20.13 -16.85 6.55
C PHE A 371 19.87 -16.89 8.05
N GLN A 372 19.04 -17.81 8.54
CA GLN A 372 18.75 -17.94 9.98
C GLN A 372 19.97 -18.47 10.78
N GLU A 373 20.87 -19.22 10.16
CA GLU A 373 22.10 -19.72 10.80
C GLU A 373 23.23 -18.69 10.90
N ARG A 374 23.09 -17.52 10.25
CA ARG A 374 24.14 -16.50 10.30
C ARG A 374 24.34 -15.97 11.74
N PRO A 375 25.59 -15.80 12.21
CA PRO A 375 25.86 -15.35 13.58
C PRO A 375 25.23 -13.99 13.94
N ASP A 376 25.16 -13.06 12.99
CA ASP A 376 24.54 -11.75 13.19
C ASP A 376 23.02 -11.84 13.35
N ILE A 377 22.36 -12.75 12.63
CA ILE A 377 20.92 -12.99 12.74
C ILE A 377 20.56 -13.68 14.06
N ILE A 378 21.33 -14.69 14.47
CA ILE A 378 21.16 -15.38 15.76
C ILE A 378 21.27 -14.37 16.92
N GLU A 379 22.23 -13.45 16.85
CA GLU A 379 22.41 -12.41 17.86
C GLU A 379 21.23 -11.43 17.90
N LEU A 380 20.72 -11.01 16.73
CA LEU A 380 19.50 -10.17 16.67
C LEU A 380 18.29 -10.89 17.28
N ASP A 381 18.13 -12.19 17.02
CA ASP A 381 17.04 -12.98 17.59
C ASP A 381 17.18 -13.14 19.11
N ARG A 382 18.41 -13.33 19.61
CA ARG A 382 18.69 -13.35 21.04
C ARG A 382 18.35 -12.01 21.71
N GLN A 383 18.75 -10.90 21.10
CA GLN A 383 18.40 -9.55 21.61
C GLN A 383 16.89 -9.32 21.59
N MET A 384 16.18 -9.75 20.55
CA MET A 384 14.72 -9.69 20.47
C MET A 384 14.06 -10.48 21.62
N GLN A 385 14.58 -11.68 21.92
CA GLN A 385 14.08 -12.49 23.03
C GLN A 385 14.31 -11.79 24.38
N CYS A 386 15.51 -11.24 24.61
CA CYS A 386 15.80 -10.48 25.84
C CYS A 386 14.84 -9.30 26.04
N LEU A 387 14.58 -8.51 24.99
CA LEU A 387 13.62 -7.41 25.05
C LEU A 387 12.18 -7.91 25.27
N THR A 388 11.82 -9.06 24.71
CA THR A 388 10.49 -9.66 24.92
C THR A 388 10.30 -10.10 26.37
N ASP A 389 11.33 -10.70 26.97
CA ASP A 389 11.34 -11.10 28.37
C ASP A 389 11.31 -9.88 29.29
N GLU A 390 12.03 -8.80 28.95
CA GLU A 390 11.99 -7.53 29.66
C GLU A 390 10.59 -6.89 29.60
N LEU A 391 9.99 -6.84 28.41
CA LEU A 391 8.65 -6.29 28.21
C LEU A 391 7.60 -7.02 29.08
N SER A 392 7.76 -8.33 29.27
CA SER A 392 6.86 -9.14 30.11
C SER A 392 6.92 -8.77 31.60
N LYS A 393 8.04 -8.21 32.07
CA LYS A 393 8.29 -7.85 33.47
C LYS A 393 7.90 -6.41 33.81
N LEU A 394 7.78 -5.55 32.80
CA LEU A 394 7.47 -4.13 32.98
C LEU A 394 5.97 -3.90 33.27
N GLN A 395 5.68 -3.03 34.23
CA GLN A 395 4.31 -2.60 34.55
C GLN A 395 3.97 -1.19 34.02
N GLY A 396 4.97 -0.31 33.82
CA GLY A 396 4.77 1.08 33.41
C GLY A 396 4.68 1.32 31.89
N PRO A 397 3.81 2.22 31.40
CA PRO A 397 3.59 2.45 29.96
C PRO A 397 4.78 3.13 29.25
N ILE A 398 5.53 4.00 29.94
CA ILE A 398 6.69 4.70 29.37
C ILE A 398 7.83 3.70 29.10
N SER A 399 8.20 2.90 30.11
CA SER A 399 9.24 1.88 29.99
C SER A 399 8.88 0.80 28.96
N LYS A 400 7.60 0.41 28.86
CA LYS A 400 7.12 -0.49 27.80
C LYS A 400 7.35 0.08 26.41
N LYS A 401 7.10 1.38 26.22
CA LYS A 401 7.28 2.05 24.93
C LYS A 401 8.75 2.06 24.49
N GLU A 402 9.69 2.25 25.41
CA GLU A 402 11.12 2.21 25.11
C GLU A 402 11.57 0.82 24.64
N VAL A 403 11.14 -0.22 25.35
CA VAL A 403 11.43 -1.62 24.97
C VAL A 403 10.80 -1.97 23.63
N GLN A 404 9.56 -1.54 23.37
CA GLN A 404 8.89 -1.73 22.07
C GLN A 404 9.63 -1.00 20.92
N LEU A 405 10.17 0.19 21.17
CA LEU A 405 11.02 0.89 20.20
C LEU A 405 12.31 0.11 19.93
N GLY A 406 12.91 -0.51 20.96
CA GLY A 406 14.03 -1.42 20.83
C GLY A 406 13.71 -2.63 19.94
N GLN A 407 12.61 -3.32 20.22
CA GLN A 407 12.13 -4.46 19.41
C GLN A 407 11.92 -4.04 17.95
N HIS A 408 11.30 -2.89 17.72
CA HIS A 408 11.09 -2.37 16.37
C HIS A 408 12.41 -2.09 15.63
N ARG A 409 13.46 -1.60 16.32
CA ARG A 409 14.79 -1.41 15.71
C ARG A 409 15.42 -2.72 15.29
N ILE A 410 15.43 -3.72 16.18
CA ILE A 410 16.00 -5.05 15.89
C ILE A 410 15.26 -5.70 14.72
N TYR A 411 13.93 -5.67 14.75
CA TYR A 411 13.10 -6.21 13.66
C TYR A 411 13.45 -5.57 12.31
N ASN A 412 13.52 -4.23 12.26
CA ASN A 412 13.85 -3.53 11.03
C ASN A 412 15.26 -3.84 10.52
N GLU A 413 16.21 -4.04 11.44
CA GLU A 413 17.56 -4.43 11.07
C GLU A 413 17.62 -5.85 10.48
N LYS A 414 16.96 -6.82 11.12
CA LYS A 414 16.82 -8.18 10.58
C LYS A 414 16.13 -8.16 9.21
N GLN A 415 15.06 -7.38 9.06
CA GLN A 415 14.33 -7.23 7.80
C GLN A 415 15.19 -6.57 6.72
N ARG A 416 16.03 -5.59 7.07
CA ARG A 416 16.98 -4.96 6.14
C ARG A 416 17.97 -5.98 5.59
N LEU A 417 18.54 -6.82 6.46
CA LEU A 417 19.46 -7.90 6.07
C LEU A 417 18.76 -8.94 5.19
N TYR A 418 17.53 -9.32 5.54
CA TYR A 418 16.72 -10.25 4.75
C TYR A 418 16.48 -9.74 3.32
N ILE A 419 16.03 -8.49 3.19
CA ILE A 419 15.79 -7.85 1.89
C ILE A 419 17.09 -7.73 1.09
N GLN A 420 18.22 -7.46 1.75
CA GLN A 420 19.53 -7.40 1.09
C GLN A 420 19.94 -8.76 0.52
N GLU A 421 19.75 -9.85 1.27
CA GLU A 421 20.01 -11.21 0.82
C GLU A 421 19.11 -11.56 -0.37
N LEU A 422 17.81 -11.31 -0.23
CA LEU A 422 16.82 -11.57 -1.29
C LEU A 422 17.18 -10.81 -2.58
N ARG A 423 17.57 -9.54 -2.49
CA ARG A 423 17.99 -8.74 -3.64
C ARG A 423 19.25 -9.29 -4.31
N THR A 424 20.17 -9.86 -3.54
CA THR A 424 21.40 -10.48 -4.07
C THR A 424 21.05 -11.69 -4.92
N LEU A 425 20.16 -12.56 -4.43
CA LEU A 425 19.66 -13.70 -5.17
C LEU A 425 18.87 -13.28 -6.42
N GLN A 426 17.96 -12.32 -6.28
CA GLN A 426 17.15 -11.78 -7.38
C GLN A 426 17.98 -11.24 -8.55
N ARG A 427 19.13 -10.61 -8.29
CA ARG A 427 20.04 -10.10 -9.33
C ARG A 427 20.62 -11.20 -10.23
N THR A 428 20.79 -12.41 -9.69
CA THR A 428 21.34 -13.56 -10.42
C THR A 428 20.26 -14.48 -10.98
N GLN A 429 18.99 -14.21 -10.65
CA GLN A 429 17.86 -15.00 -11.10
C GLN A 429 17.66 -14.86 -12.62
N ARG A 430 17.70 -15.99 -13.32
CA ARG A 430 17.42 -16.05 -14.76
C ARG A 430 15.91 -16.10 -15.01
N ARG A 431 15.46 -15.45 -16.08
CA ARG A 431 14.11 -15.63 -16.62
C ARG A 431 14.00 -17.04 -17.19
N THR A 432 13.09 -17.84 -16.67
CA THR A 432 12.81 -19.17 -17.22
C THR A 432 11.69 -19.07 -18.27
N SER A 433 11.84 -19.73 -19.41
CA SER A 433 10.83 -19.72 -20.49
C SER A 433 9.53 -20.44 -20.13
N VAL A 434 9.52 -21.24 -19.05
CA VAL A 434 8.36 -22.00 -18.59
C VAL A 434 7.64 -21.21 -17.51
N ILE A 435 6.51 -20.60 -17.86
CA ILE A 435 5.54 -20.08 -16.90
C ILE A 435 4.69 -21.28 -16.48
N GLN A 436 4.90 -21.84 -15.29
CA GLN A 436 3.89 -22.74 -14.71
C GLN A 436 2.73 -21.88 -14.18
N PRO A 437 1.56 -21.84 -14.84
CA PRO A 437 0.60 -20.75 -14.62
C PRO A 437 -0.23 -20.90 -13.34
N THR A 438 -0.29 -22.11 -12.76
CA THR A 438 -1.31 -22.46 -11.74
C THR A 438 -0.73 -23.07 -10.46
N ALA A 439 0.30 -23.91 -10.54
CA ALA A 439 0.81 -24.65 -9.39
C ALA A 439 1.46 -23.77 -8.31
N THR A 440 2.04 -22.62 -8.68
CA THR A 440 2.78 -21.79 -7.73
C THR A 440 1.87 -21.02 -6.79
N TYR A 441 0.63 -20.67 -7.19
CA TYR A 441 -0.25 -19.80 -6.41
C TYR A 441 -1.09 -20.54 -5.36
N GLU A 442 -1.59 -21.72 -5.68
CA GLU A 442 -2.38 -22.58 -4.77
C GLU A 442 -1.55 -23.12 -3.58
N GLN A 443 -0.22 -22.97 -3.65
CA GLN A 443 0.73 -23.34 -2.61
C GLN A 443 1.32 -22.14 -1.87
N THR A 444 0.83 -20.91 -2.14
CA THR A 444 1.31 -19.70 -1.43
C THR A 444 0.60 -19.51 -0.11
N LEU A 445 1.31 -18.91 0.86
CA LEU A 445 0.72 -18.43 2.11
C LEU A 445 -0.50 -17.53 1.83
N PHE A 446 -0.44 -16.69 0.78
CA PHE A 446 -1.57 -15.86 0.36
C PHE A 446 -2.85 -16.65 0.10
N TYR A 447 -2.76 -17.77 -0.64
CA TYR A 447 -3.92 -18.59 -1.00
C TYR A 447 -4.63 -19.12 0.25
N TYR A 448 -3.88 -19.55 1.26
CA TYR A 448 -4.46 -20.01 2.52
C TYR A 448 -4.97 -18.85 3.38
N THR A 449 -4.21 -17.75 3.47
CA THR A 449 -4.61 -16.57 4.26
C THR A 449 -5.92 -15.97 3.75
N ARG A 450 -6.14 -15.88 2.44
CA ARG A 450 -7.41 -15.36 1.92
C ARG A 450 -8.59 -16.27 2.25
N LYS A 451 -8.41 -17.60 2.31
CA LYS A 451 -9.49 -18.55 2.62
C LYS A 451 -9.99 -18.45 4.07
N VAL A 452 -9.19 -17.89 4.96
CA VAL A 452 -9.56 -17.59 6.36
C VAL A 452 -9.87 -16.10 6.58
N MET A 453 -10.15 -15.36 5.50
CA MET A 453 -10.56 -13.95 5.50
C MET A 453 -11.65 -13.76 4.42
N PRO A 454 -12.94 -14.02 4.74
CA PRO A 454 -14.02 -14.09 3.76
C PRO A 454 -14.11 -12.85 2.86
N GLU A 455 -14.01 -11.65 3.43
CA GLU A 455 -14.07 -10.38 2.70
C GLU A 455 -12.90 -10.27 1.72
N ARG A 456 -11.71 -10.72 2.12
CA ARG A 456 -10.53 -10.74 1.25
C ARG A 456 -10.66 -11.76 0.13
N ASP A 457 -11.20 -12.96 0.42
CA ASP A 457 -11.45 -13.97 -0.62
C ASP A 457 -12.47 -13.47 -1.65
N LEU A 458 -13.51 -12.78 -1.18
CA LEU A 458 -14.53 -12.18 -2.02
C LEU A 458 -13.94 -11.06 -2.89
N LEU A 459 -13.27 -10.07 -2.28
CA LEU A 459 -12.69 -8.94 -3.02
C LEU A 459 -11.67 -9.36 -4.08
N ALA A 460 -10.86 -10.39 -3.79
CA ALA A 460 -9.92 -10.93 -4.75
C ALA A 460 -10.60 -11.58 -5.98
N GLN A 461 -11.89 -11.94 -5.89
CA GLN A 461 -12.70 -12.42 -7.01
C GLN A 461 -13.45 -11.29 -7.72
N LEU A 462 -13.92 -10.28 -6.98
CA LEU A 462 -14.78 -9.21 -7.51
C LEU A 462 -13.97 -8.07 -8.14
N LEU A 463 -12.94 -7.55 -7.44
CA LEU A 463 -12.22 -6.34 -7.85
C LEU A 463 -11.59 -6.38 -9.25
N PRO A 464 -11.06 -7.52 -9.74
CA PRO A 464 -10.51 -7.61 -11.10
C PRO A 464 -11.57 -7.69 -12.21
N ARG A 465 -12.87 -7.88 -11.87
CA ARG A 465 -13.93 -8.01 -12.88
C ARG A 465 -14.24 -6.67 -13.51
N ASN A 466 -14.45 -6.70 -14.82
CA ASN A 466 -15.00 -5.60 -15.59
C ASN A 466 -16.50 -5.49 -15.27
N ASP A 467 -16.89 -4.48 -14.50
CA ASP A 467 -18.28 -4.30 -14.05
C ASP A 467 -18.50 -2.84 -13.59
N PHE A 468 -19.75 -2.47 -13.34
CA PHE A 468 -20.14 -1.14 -12.82
C PHE A 468 -20.31 -1.17 -11.30
N LEU A 469 -20.12 -0.01 -10.64
CA LEU A 469 -20.25 0.07 -9.18
C LEU A 469 -21.67 -0.25 -8.68
N ARG A 470 -22.70 0.13 -9.46
CA ARG A 470 -24.11 -0.12 -9.13
C ARG A 470 -24.59 -1.55 -9.39
N SER A 471 -23.81 -2.39 -10.07
CA SER A 471 -24.19 -3.79 -10.29
C SER A 471 -24.16 -4.58 -8.98
N PRO A 472 -24.80 -5.77 -8.91
CA PRO A 472 -24.70 -6.63 -7.74
C PRO A 472 -23.24 -6.97 -7.37
N THR A 473 -22.36 -7.17 -8.37
CA THR A 473 -20.92 -7.37 -8.16
C THR A 473 -20.26 -6.14 -7.56
N GLY A 474 -20.55 -4.95 -8.11
CA GLY A 474 -19.99 -3.68 -7.66
C GLY A 474 -20.40 -3.34 -6.24
N ARG A 475 -21.70 -3.45 -5.93
CA ARG A 475 -22.26 -3.24 -4.58
C ARG A 475 -21.64 -4.19 -3.56
N ALA A 476 -21.57 -5.50 -3.87
CA ALA A 476 -20.92 -6.47 -2.99
C ALA A 476 -19.43 -6.17 -2.74
N ALA A 477 -18.71 -5.66 -3.75
CA ALA A 477 -17.33 -5.23 -3.58
C ALA A 477 -17.19 -4.00 -2.68
N LEU A 478 -18.08 -3.01 -2.84
CA LEU A 478 -18.11 -1.80 -2.02
C LEU A 478 -18.42 -2.11 -0.55
N GLU A 479 -19.43 -2.95 -0.30
CA GLU A 479 -19.83 -3.39 1.04
C GLU A 479 -18.69 -4.16 1.74
N ALA A 480 -18.03 -5.09 1.03
CA ALA A 480 -16.89 -5.82 1.57
C ALA A 480 -15.68 -4.90 1.88
N LEU A 481 -15.44 -3.87 1.06
CA LEU A 481 -14.42 -2.86 1.33
C LEU A 481 -14.79 -1.98 2.54
N GLU A 482 -16.07 -1.65 2.71
CA GLU A 482 -16.56 -0.86 3.84
C GLU A 482 -16.40 -1.65 5.14
N ALA A 483 -16.81 -2.92 5.15
CA ALA A 483 -16.64 -3.83 6.28
C ALA A 483 -15.16 -3.94 6.71
N ILE A 484 -14.25 -4.10 5.74
CA ILE A 484 -12.80 -4.11 6.00
C ILE A 484 -12.30 -2.77 6.57
N CYS A 485 -12.84 -1.63 6.10
CA CYS A 485 -12.43 -0.31 6.59
C CYS A 485 -12.96 -0.02 8.00
N ALA A 486 -14.15 -0.53 8.34
CA ALA A 486 -14.75 -0.41 9.68
C ALA A 486 -14.15 -1.41 10.68
N GLY A 487 -13.63 -2.55 10.21
CA GLY A 487 -13.01 -3.58 11.03
C GLY A 487 -11.76 -3.08 11.78
N ARG A 488 -11.72 -3.30 13.10
CA ARG A 488 -10.61 -2.90 13.98
C ARG A 488 -9.57 -4.01 14.23
N THR A 489 -9.83 -5.24 13.79
CA THR A 489 -8.98 -6.39 14.09
C THR A 489 -8.72 -7.23 12.85
N ALA A 490 -7.49 -7.72 12.74
CA ALA A 490 -7.07 -8.78 11.82
C ALA A 490 -7.63 -10.14 12.28
N SER A 491 -8.91 -10.19 12.64
CA SER A 491 -9.49 -11.43 13.14
C SER A 491 -9.70 -12.36 11.96
N THR A 492 -8.68 -13.15 11.64
CA THR A 492 -8.75 -14.21 10.63
C THR A 492 -9.72 -15.27 11.12
N TYR A 493 -10.87 -15.38 10.47
CA TYR A 493 -11.85 -16.43 10.73
C TYR A 493 -12.17 -17.14 9.42
N GLY A 494 -12.19 -18.48 9.45
CA GLY A 494 -12.94 -19.21 8.43
C GLY A 494 -14.41 -18.80 8.48
N ALA A 495 -15.12 -18.92 7.35
CA ALA A 495 -16.57 -18.76 7.35
C ALA A 495 -17.19 -19.64 8.45
N GLY A 496 -17.98 -19.04 9.35
CA GLY A 496 -18.56 -19.71 10.53
C GLY A 496 -17.77 -19.65 11.83
N MET A 497 -16.57 -19.06 11.85
CA MET A 497 -15.70 -19.02 13.06
C MET A 497 -15.56 -17.62 13.70
N GLN A 498 -16.48 -16.69 13.45
CA GLN A 498 -16.39 -15.32 13.96
C GLN A 498 -16.28 -15.28 15.50
N SER A 499 -15.43 -14.39 16.04
CA SER A 499 -15.45 -14.13 17.49
C SER A 499 -16.76 -13.49 17.90
N VAL A 500 -17.31 -13.95 19.01
CA VAL A 500 -18.35 -13.22 19.73
C VAL A 500 -17.63 -12.30 20.72
N ASN A 501 -17.81 -10.98 20.60
CA ASN A 501 -17.22 -9.97 21.49
C ASN A 501 -15.67 -10.00 21.61
N GLY A 502 -14.95 -10.40 20.56
CA GLY A 502 -13.48 -10.47 20.56
C GLY A 502 -12.91 -11.73 21.24
N GLU A 503 -13.77 -12.68 21.61
CA GLU A 503 -13.38 -13.96 22.19
C GLU A 503 -13.61 -15.11 21.19
N CYS A 504 -12.74 -16.12 21.26
CA CYS A 504 -12.98 -17.40 20.59
C CYS A 504 -14.23 -18.09 21.17
N LEU A 505 -14.81 -19.09 20.48
CA LEU A 505 -15.88 -19.96 21.00
C LEU A 505 -15.54 -20.61 22.36
N CYS A 506 -14.26 -20.66 22.75
CA CYS A 506 -13.80 -21.12 24.06
C CYS A 506 -13.64 -20.02 25.14
N GLY A 507 -14.10 -18.78 24.90
CA GLY A 507 -14.11 -17.68 25.88
C GLY A 507 -12.73 -17.06 26.16
N ARG A 508 -11.78 -17.14 25.22
CA ARG A 508 -10.43 -16.56 25.37
C ARG A 508 -10.17 -15.46 24.35
N LEU A 509 -9.50 -14.40 24.80
CA LEU A 509 -9.11 -13.24 23.99
C LEU A 509 -8.08 -13.65 22.91
N LEU A 510 -8.42 -13.41 21.65
CA LEU A 510 -7.54 -13.73 20.51
C LEU A 510 -6.59 -12.56 20.24
N THR A 511 -5.28 -12.84 20.16
CA THR A 511 -4.24 -11.81 19.94
C THR A 511 -3.42 -12.02 18.67
N ALA A 512 -3.35 -13.24 18.13
CA ALA A 512 -2.78 -13.56 16.82
C ALA A 512 -3.20 -14.99 16.37
N VAL A 513 -3.28 -15.24 15.07
CA VAL A 513 -3.41 -16.58 14.48
C VAL A 513 -2.10 -16.91 13.75
N VAL A 514 -1.49 -18.05 14.07
CA VAL A 514 -0.24 -18.51 13.43
C VAL A 514 -0.57 -19.70 12.52
N ILE A 515 -0.38 -19.54 11.22
CA ILE A 515 -0.48 -20.64 10.26
C ILE A 515 0.89 -21.35 10.22
N ILE A 516 0.99 -22.57 10.73
CA ILE A 516 2.22 -23.38 10.68
C ILE A 516 2.12 -24.36 9.50
N LEU A 517 3.01 -24.19 8.52
CA LEU A 517 3.19 -25.13 7.40
C LEU A 517 4.09 -26.29 7.86
N THR A 518 3.58 -27.52 7.83
CA THR A 518 4.41 -28.73 8.00
C THR A 518 4.67 -29.38 6.64
N ALA A 519 5.67 -30.28 6.57
CA ALA A 519 6.03 -31.01 5.34
C ALA A 519 4.88 -31.89 4.77
N VAL A 520 3.78 -32.07 5.51
CA VAL A 520 2.59 -32.84 5.10
C VAL A 520 1.37 -31.93 4.85
N GLY A 521 1.57 -30.60 4.82
CA GLY A 521 0.51 -29.58 4.72
C GLY A 521 0.38 -28.73 5.99
N PRO A 522 -0.33 -27.59 5.95
CA PRO A 522 -0.51 -26.75 7.12
C PRO A 522 -1.49 -27.35 8.12
N ILE A 523 -1.11 -27.32 9.40
CA ILE A 523 -2.03 -27.54 10.52
C ILE A 523 -2.44 -26.17 11.03
N CYS A 524 -3.75 -25.87 11.03
CA CYS A 524 -4.26 -24.66 11.68
C CYS A 524 -4.18 -24.88 13.19
N MET A 525 -3.26 -24.20 13.87
CA MET A 525 -3.21 -24.16 15.34
C MET A 525 -3.50 -22.75 15.83
N THR A 526 -4.54 -22.63 16.64
CA THR A 526 -4.79 -21.44 17.45
C THR A 526 -3.73 -21.39 18.55
N VAL A 527 -2.68 -20.58 18.36
CA VAL A 527 -1.69 -20.37 19.42
C VAL A 527 -2.30 -19.43 20.47
N MET A 528 -2.83 -20.04 21.53
CA MET A 528 -3.22 -19.33 22.75
C MET A 528 -1.95 -18.79 23.42
N ARG A 529 -2.00 -17.53 23.89
CA ARG A 529 -0.92 -16.95 24.69
C ARG A 529 -0.87 -17.65 26.05
N SER A 530 -0.12 -18.74 26.15
CA SER A 530 0.45 -19.20 27.41
C SER A 530 1.92 -19.54 27.15
N THR A 531 2.78 -19.01 28.00
CA THR A 531 4.20 -19.37 28.16
C THR A 531 4.53 -20.79 27.68
N PHE A 532 5.07 -20.93 26.46
CA PHE A 532 5.65 -22.19 26.00
C PHE A 532 7.06 -21.93 25.49
N ALA A 533 7.99 -22.00 26.44
CA ALA A 533 9.42 -22.12 26.20
C ALA A 533 9.73 -23.45 25.48
N ASN A 534 10.56 -23.40 24.44
CA ASN A 534 11.58 -24.36 23.99
C ASN A 534 11.38 -25.90 24.06
N GLY A 535 10.20 -26.44 24.35
CA GLY A 535 9.94 -27.88 24.45
C GLY A 535 9.41 -28.54 23.18
N ALA A 536 8.71 -27.80 22.31
CA ALA A 536 7.98 -28.39 21.19
C ALA A 536 8.87 -28.83 20.01
N LEU A 537 10.07 -28.25 19.86
CA LEU A 537 11.01 -28.63 18.80
C LEU A 537 11.59 -30.04 19.01
N ARG A 538 11.68 -30.51 20.26
CA ARG A 538 12.13 -31.88 20.58
C ARG A 538 11.05 -32.95 20.34
N ILE A 539 9.78 -32.61 20.52
CA ILE A 539 8.66 -33.55 20.29
C ILE A 539 8.44 -33.76 18.78
N LEU A 540 8.60 -32.71 17.96
CA LEU A 540 8.57 -32.81 16.49
C LEU A 540 9.73 -33.64 15.92
N HIS A 541 10.93 -33.57 16.50
CA HIS A 541 12.06 -34.43 16.09
C HIS A 541 11.82 -35.92 16.39
N SER A 542 11.15 -36.26 17.50
CA SER A 542 10.78 -37.64 17.83
C SER A 542 9.67 -38.19 16.93
N ALA A 543 8.68 -37.36 16.57
CA ALA A 543 7.58 -37.77 15.70
C ALA A 543 8.03 -37.98 14.24
N VAL A 544 8.93 -37.12 13.73
CA VAL A 544 9.51 -37.29 12.39
C VAL A 544 10.42 -38.52 12.32
N SER A 545 11.12 -38.86 13.41
CA SER A 545 11.95 -40.07 13.46
C SER A 545 11.12 -41.36 13.44
N LEU A 546 9.94 -41.39 14.07
CA LEU A 546 9.04 -42.55 14.01
C LEU A 546 8.40 -42.75 12.62
N VAL A 547 8.06 -41.67 11.92
CA VAL A 547 7.48 -41.72 10.57
C VAL A 547 8.52 -42.13 9.52
N VAL A 548 9.78 -41.72 9.68
CA VAL A 548 10.89 -42.13 8.81
C VAL A 548 11.30 -43.59 9.06
N ALA A 549 11.26 -44.07 10.31
CA ALA A 549 11.53 -45.48 10.63
C ALA A 549 10.46 -46.44 10.07
N GLY A 550 9.18 -46.04 10.09
CA GLY A 550 8.08 -46.82 9.53
C GLY A 550 8.05 -46.90 8.00
N SER A 551 8.68 -45.94 7.30
CA SER A 551 8.69 -45.87 5.84
C SER A 551 9.91 -46.51 5.18
N GLN A 552 10.94 -46.88 5.95
CA GLN A 552 12.10 -47.65 5.45
C GLN A 552 11.92 -49.18 5.50
N SER A 553 10.89 -49.71 6.17
CA SER A 553 10.60 -51.16 6.26
C SER A 553 9.68 -51.71 5.15
N LEU A 554 9.16 -50.85 4.26
CA LEU A 554 8.18 -51.22 3.21
C LEU A 554 8.78 -51.21 1.78
N LYS A 555 10.09 -51.41 1.66
CA LYS A 555 10.77 -51.66 0.37
C LYS A 555 11.44 -53.04 0.33
N SER A 556 10.66 -54.10 0.56
CA SER A 556 11.01 -55.43 0.06
C SER A 556 9.72 -56.12 -0.33
N GLY A 557 9.53 -56.33 -1.64
CA GLY A 557 8.29 -56.86 -2.19
C GLY A 557 8.02 -58.28 -1.74
N HIS A 558 6.74 -58.62 -1.59
CA HIS A 558 6.12 -59.90 -1.93
C HIS A 558 4.59 -59.68 -1.97
N ARG A 559 3.93 -60.20 -3.01
CA ARG A 559 2.47 -60.41 -3.01
C ARG A 559 2.14 -61.49 -1.99
N ILE A 560 1.01 -61.39 -1.28
CA ILE A 560 0.01 -62.46 -1.06
C ILE A 560 -1.13 -61.96 -0.12
N ALA A 561 -2.35 -62.27 -0.57
CA ALA A 561 -3.62 -62.56 0.11
C ALA A 561 -4.30 -61.65 1.16
N ASN A 562 -5.61 -61.53 0.92
CA ASN A 562 -6.71 -61.19 1.82
C ASN A 562 -6.54 -61.71 3.26
N THR A 563 -6.69 -60.82 4.25
CA THR A 563 -7.34 -61.14 5.52
C THR A 563 -7.92 -59.88 6.16
N THR A 564 -9.21 -59.96 6.45
CA THR A 564 -10.01 -59.08 7.31
C THR A 564 -9.45 -58.93 8.72
N TRP A 565 -9.45 -57.72 9.28
CA TRP A 565 -9.46 -57.52 10.74
C TRP A 565 -10.35 -56.35 11.15
N LYS A 566 -11.09 -56.58 12.24
CA LYS A 566 -12.29 -55.88 12.72
C LYS A 566 -11.95 -54.81 13.77
N GLY A 567 -12.39 -53.57 13.51
CA GLY A 567 -12.94 -52.56 14.46
C GLY A 567 -12.08 -52.00 15.62
N PRO A 568 -12.60 -51.00 16.37
CA PRO A 568 -13.75 -50.13 16.09
C PRO A 568 -13.38 -48.63 15.96
N MET A 569 -14.13 -47.98 15.06
CA MET A 569 -14.34 -46.52 15.05
C MET A 569 -15.08 -46.10 16.32
N ASN A 570 -14.68 -44.97 16.90
CA ASN A 570 -15.61 -44.11 17.63
C ASN A 570 -15.44 -42.68 17.12
N CYS A 571 -16.26 -42.36 16.12
CA CYS A 571 -16.62 -41.00 15.76
C CYS A 571 -17.70 -40.53 16.74
N SER A 572 -17.48 -39.41 17.41
CA SER A 572 -18.57 -38.57 17.89
C SER A 572 -18.45 -37.23 17.18
N ALA A 573 -19.23 -37.13 16.11
CA ALA A 573 -19.61 -35.89 15.47
C ALA A 573 -20.46 -35.07 16.44
N VAL A 574 -20.17 -33.77 16.55
CA VAL A 574 -21.19 -32.77 16.85
C VAL A 574 -21.03 -31.65 15.85
N THR A 575 -22.05 -31.56 15.02
CA THR A 575 -22.36 -30.57 13.99
C THR A 575 -22.61 -29.20 14.63
N LEU A 576 -21.87 -28.17 14.20
CA LEU A 576 -22.37 -26.87 13.70
C LEU A 576 -21.19 -25.98 13.31
#